data_AF-A0A7U9X214-F1
#
_entry.id   AF-A0A7U9X214-F1
#
_cell.length_a   1.000
_cell.length_b   1.000
_cell.length_c   1.000
_cell.angle_alpha   90.00
_cell.angle_beta   90.00
_cell.angle_gamma   90.00
#
_symmetry.space_group_name_H-M   'P 1'
#
loop_
_entity.id
_entity.type
_entity.pdbx_description
1 polymer ?
#
loop_
_entity_poly.entity_id
_entity_poly.type
_entity_poly.pdbx_seq_one_letter_code
_entity_poly.pdbx_strand_id
1 'polypeptide(L)' 'MASILINSLKRLYAAGRITKEQLAERIEKGTITVDDYQEITGEEYDE' A
#
# COMPACT_ATOMS: atom_id res chain seq x y z
N MET A 1 -8.47 -8.23 9.13
CA MET A 1 -7.24 -8.29 9.95
C MET A 1 -6.14 -7.66 9.12
N ALA A 2 -5.70 -6.44 9.44
CA ALA A 2 -4.56 -5.85 8.75
C ALA A 2 -3.32 -6.73 9.00
N SER A 3 -2.72 -7.26 7.93
CA SER A 3 -1.57 -8.15 8.05
C SER A 3 -0.35 -7.36 8.56
N ILE A 4 0.65 -8.05 9.12
CA ILE A 4 1.93 -7.43 9.54
C ILE A 4 2.57 -6.67 8.37
N LEU A 5 2.35 -7.15 7.14
CA LEU A 5 2.80 -6.52 5.91
C LEU A 5 2.19 -5.13 5.72
N ILE A 6 0.86 -4.98 5.83
CA ILE A 6 0.15 -3.70 5.66
C ILE A 6 0.71 -2.65 6.62
N ASN A 7 0.82 -3.02 7.89
CA ASN A 7 1.36 -2.13 8.92
C ASN A 7 2.81 -1.73 8.63
N SER A 8 3.61 -2.63 8.05
CA SER A 8 4.98 -2.32 7.62
C SER A 8 5.00 -1.36 6.44
N LEU A 9 4.20 -1.63 5.41
CA LEU A 9 4.10 -0.77 4.22
C LEU A 9 3.61 0.62 4.59
N LYS A 10 2.62 0.74 5.47
CA LYS A 10 2.14 2.02 6.00
C LYS A 10 3.24 2.83 6.68
N ARG A 11 4.05 2.21 7.53
CA ARG A 11 5.21 2.89 8.15
C ARG A 11 6.26 3.30 7.12
N LEU A 12 6.52 2.44 6.13
CA LEU A 12 7.51 2.74 5.10
C LEU A 12 7.04 3.86 4.16
N TYR A 13 5.75 3.89 3.81
CA TYR A 13 5.13 4.96 3.03
C TYR A 13 5.15 6.28 3.80
N ALA A 14 4.74 6.27 5.07
CA ALA A 14 4.83 7.44 5.95
C ALA A 14 6.27 7.95 6.13
N ALA A 15 7.27 7.06 6.04
CA ALA A 15 8.69 7.41 6.06
C ALA A 15 9.24 7.85 4.69
N GLY A 16 8.42 7.90 3.63
CA GLY A 16 8.84 8.25 2.27
C GLY A 16 9.77 7.22 1.61
N ARG A 17 9.84 6.00 2.14
CA ARG A 17 10.72 4.94 1.62
C ARG A 17 10.08 4.14 0.48
N ILE A 18 8.78 4.29 0.30
CA ILE A 18 8.02 3.62 -0.75
C ILE A 18 7.03 4.64 -1.33
N THR A 19 6.88 4.60 -2.65
CA THR A 19 6.00 5.51 -3.39
C THR A 19 4.66 4.85 -3.70
N LYS A 20 3.72 5.67 -4.19
CA LYS A 20 2.42 5.18 -4.67
C LYS A 20 2.58 4.22 -5.85
N GLU A 21 3.51 4.48 -6.79
CA GLU A 21 3.75 3.57 -7.92
C GLU A 21 4.23 2.19 -7.44
N GLN A 22 5.08 2.16 -6.41
CA GLN A 22 5.54 0.90 -5.83
C GLN A 22 4.43 0.15 -5.09
N LEU A 23 3.43 0.85 -4.55
CA LEU A 23 2.24 0.21 -3.99
C LEU A 23 1.34 -0.32 -5.11
N ALA A 24 1.14 0.45 -6.19
CA ALA A 24 0.40 0.04 -7.38
C ALA A 24 0.97 -1.25 -7.99
N GLU A 25 2.28 -1.33 -8.19
CA GLU A 25 2.93 -2.57 -8.65
C GLU A 25 2.65 -3.79 -7.75
N ARG A 26 2.49 -3.57 -6.44
CA ARG A 26 2.18 -4.66 -5.50
C ARG A 26 0.72 -5.08 -5.59
N ILE A 27 -0.19 -4.19 -5.96
CA ILE A 27 -1.58 -4.52 -6.31
C ILE A 27 -1.60 -5.37 -7.58
N GLU A 28 -0.89 -4.94 -8.64
CA GLU A 28 -0.78 -5.70 -9.89
C GLU A 28 -0.19 -7.09 -9.67
N LYS A 29 0.80 -7.21 -8.77
CA LYS A 29 1.40 -8.49 -8.37
C LYS A 29 0.49 -9.32 -7.43
N GLY A 30 -0.64 -8.77 -6.97
CA GLY A 30 -1.57 -9.43 -6.04
C GLY A 30 -1.01 -9.60 -4.62
N THR A 31 0.01 -8.84 -4.25
CA THR A 31 0.63 -8.88 -2.92
C THR A 31 -0.19 -8.10 -1.88
N ILE A 32 -0.91 -7.08 -2.34
CA ILE A 32 -1.87 -6.29 -1.55
C ILE A 32 -3.11 -6.02 -2.41
N THR A 33 -4.23 -5.66 -1.78
CA THR A 33 -5.47 -5.28 -2.49
C THR A 33 -5.60 -3.76 -2.67
N VAL A 34 -6.64 -3.32 -3.36
CA VAL A 34 -7.01 -1.90 -3.45
C VAL A 34 -7.42 -1.34 -2.08
N ASP A 35 -8.15 -2.12 -1.27
CA ASP A 35 -8.51 -1.73 0.10
C ASP A 35 -7.25 -1.52 0.97
N ASP A 36 -6.27 -2.41 0.82
CA ASP A 36 -4.98 -2.32 1.49
C ASP A 36 -4.19 -1.07 1.07
N TYR A 37 -4.23 -0.72 -0.22
CA TYR A 37 -3.63 0.51 -0.73
C TYR A 37 -4.24 1.73 -0.06
N GLN A 38 -5.57 1.82 -0.01
CA GLN A 38 -6.28 2.92 0.64
C GLN A 38 -5.98 2.99 2.14
N GLU A 39 -5.81 1.85 2.82
CA GLU A 39 -5.41 1.81 4.24
C GLU A 39 -3.98 2.36 4.46
N ILE A 40 -3.07 2.13 3.50
CA ILE A 40 -1.67 2.57 3.53
C ILE A 40 -1.54 4.05 3.18
N THR A 41 -2.16 4.49 2.09
CA THR A 41 -1.99 5.84 1.52
C THR A 41 -2.99 6.85 2.05
N GLY A 42 -4.18 6.39 2.47
CA GLY A 42 -5.33 7.24 2.79
C GLY A 42 -6.04 7.79 1.56
N GLU A 43 -5.66 7.37 0.36
CA GLU A 43 -6.25 7.79 -0.91
C GLU A 43 -6.87 6.60 -1.63
N GLU A 44 -7.94 6.84 -2.38
CA GLU A 44 -8.48 5.83 -3.30
C GLU A 44 -7.45 5.52 -4.40
N TYR A 45 -7.38 4.25 -4.77
CA TYR A 45 -6.57 3.83 -5.90
C TYR A 45 -7.30 4.20 -7.20
N ASP A 46 -6.90 5.30 -7.82
CA ASP A 46 -7.26 5.62 -9.21
C ASP A 46 -6.21 4.99 -10.14
N GLU A 47 -6.67 4.09 -11.01
CA GLU A 47 -5.88 3.32 -11.97
C GLU A 47 -5.23 4.20 -13.07
#